data_AF-A0A962YTF0-F1
#
_entry.id   AF-A0A962YTF0-F1
#
_cell.length_a   1.000
_cell.length_b   1.000
_cell.length_c   1.000
_cell.angle_alpha   90.00
_cell.angle_beta   90.00
_cell.angle_gamma   90.00
#
_symmetry.space_group_name_H-M   'P 1'
#
loop_
_entity.id
_entity.type
_entity.pdbx_description
1 polymer ?
#
loop_
_entity_poly.entity_id
_entity_poly.type
_entity_poly.pdbx_seq_one_letter_code
_entity_poly.pdbx_strand_id
1 'polypeptide(L)'
;NVELPSGRLESSNRQLAVRVDSRLKTIEEFRNLAIAQRDGYPIRLSELAKVEPGVEDDRSLVRTNGENSVTLRIIRQSRANTLAVSAGVRAELERIRPQLPDGVRMIVATDDALFIQASIDEVVVTLLIAVGVVVLVIFAFLYSLRATLIPALTIPVSIIGAFMLLVALGFSINLLTLLALILAIGLVV
;
A
#
# COMPACT_ATOMS: atom_id res chain seq x y z
N ASN A 1 -28.46 11.40 16.25
CA ASN A 1 -28.49 9.99 16.69
C ASN A 1 -27.59 9.79 17.89
N VAL A 2 -28.17 9.87 19.10
CA VAL A 2 -27.46 9.59 20.36
C VAL A 2 -28.11 8.37 20.99
N GLU A 3 -27.33 7.36 21.36
CA GLU A 3 -27.79 6.26 22.19
C GLU A 3 -27.55 6.61 23.65
N LEU A 4 -28.64 6.83 24.39
CA LEU A 4 -28.58 7.04 25.84
C LEU A 4 -28.86 5.71 26.55
N PRO A 5 -28.02 5.28 27.50
CA PRO A 5 -28.29 4.07 28.28
C PRO A 5 -29.62 4.24 29.03
N SER A 6 -30.57 3.33 28.79
CA SER A 6 -31.95 3.48 29.26
C SER A 6 -32.19 2.92 30.68
N GLY A 7 -31.10 2.56 31.37
CA GLY A 7 -31.13 2.09 32.76
C GLY A 7 -31.39 0.60 32.90
N ARG A 8 -31.74 0.19 34.12
CA ARG A 8 -32.01 -1.20 34.52
C ARG A 8 -33.31 -1.26 35.30
N LEU A 9 -34.09 -2.29 35.05
CA LEU A 9 -35.33 -2.60 35.75
C LEU A 9 -35.02 -3.68 36.78
N GLU A 10 -35.19 -3.35 38.06
CA GLU A 10 -34.94 -4.28 39.16
C GLU A 10 -36.28 -4.83 39.69
N SER A 11 -36.38 -6.15 39.73
CA SER A 11 -37.46 -6.92 40.36
C SER A 11 -36.89 -7.74 41.52
N SER A 12 -37.75 -8.21 42.42
CA SER A 12 -37.35 -8.90 43.67
C SER A 12 -36.43 -10.11 43.47
N ASN A 13 -36.41 -10.73 42.28
CA ASN A 13 -35.52 -11.84 41.94
C ASN A 13 -34.76 -11.68 40.61
N ARG A 14 -34.88 -10.54 39.89
CA ARG A 14 -34.26 -10.36 38.56
C ARG A 14 -33.90 -8.91 38.30
N GLN A 15 -32.76 -8.68 37.65
CA GLN A 15 -32.41 -7.40 37.06
C GLN A 15 -32.43 -7.53 35.53
N LEU A 16 -33.09 -6.60 34.85
CA LEU A 16 -33.22 -6.57 33.40
C LEU A 16 -32.61 -5.26 32.88
N ALA A 17 -31.66 -5.34 31.95
CA ALA A 17 -31.14 -4.16 31.28
C ALA A 17 -32.15 -3.64 30.26
N VAL A 18 -32.45 -2.35 30.28
CA VAL A 18 -33.35 -1.72 29.31
C VAL A 18 -32.49 -1.05 28.23
N ARG A 19 -32.77 -1.39 26.97
CA ARG A 19 -32.12 -0.78 25.80
C ARG A 19 -33.18 -0.18 24.89
N VAL A 20 -33.16 1.13 24.73
CA VAL A 20 -33.96 1.83 23.72
C VAL A 20 -33.21 1.80 22.39
N ASP A 21 -33.85 1.28 21.34
CA ASP A 21 -33.33 1.32 19.98
C ASP A 21 -33.73 2.65 19.33
N SER A 22 -32.88 3.68 19.50
CA SER A 22 -33.15 5.04 18.99
C SER A 22 -32.60 5.29 17.58
N ARG A 23 -31.94 4.30 16.96
CA ARG A 23 -31.36 4.46 15.62
C ARG A 23 -32.40 4.16 14.56
N LEU A 24 -32.56 5.11 13.64
CA LEU A 24 -33.31 4.90 12.41
C LEU A 24 -32.46 4.05 11.46
N LYS A 25 -32.96 2.89 11.03
CA LYS A 25 -32.24 1.93 10.18
C LYS A 25 -32.82 1.86 8.77
N THR A 26 -34.12 2.09 8.65
CA THR A 26 -34.83 1.98 7.38
C THR A 26 -35.23 3.34 6.84
N ILE A 27 -35.33 3.46 5.52
CA ILE A 27 -35.79 4.69 4.85
C ILE A 27 -37.18 5.10 5.37
N GLU A 28 -38.05 4.13 5.66
CA GLU A 28 -39.39 4.40 6.19
C GLU A 28 -39.37 5.00 7.60
N GLU A 29 -38.43 4.60 8.45
CA GLU A 29 -38.24 5.23 9.75
C GLU A 29 -37.79 6.70 9.61
N PHE A 30 -36.94 6.99 8.62
CA PHE A 30 -36.59 8.38 8.30
C PHE A 30 -37.76 9.17 7.74
N ARG A 31 -38.57 8.61 6.84
CA ARG A 31 -39.77 9.26 6.28
C ARG A 31 -40.78 9.62 7.36
N ASN A 32 -40.99 8.70 8.29
CA ASN A 32 -41.96 8.84 9.37
C ASN A 32 -41.45 9.66 10.57
N LEU A 33 -40.22 10.15 10.52
CA LEU A 33 -39.63 10.96 11.58
C LEU A 33 -40.45 12.25 11.79
N ALA A 34 -41.01 12.42 12.99
CA ALA A 34 -41.70 13.64 13.36
C ALA A 34 -40.67 14.76 13.60
N ILE A 35 -40.77 15.84 12.84
CA ILE A 35 -39.84 16.98 12.88
C ILE A 35 -40.43 18.20 13.58
N ALA A 36 -41.75 18.29 13.63
CA ALA A 36 -42.49 19.33 14.33
C ALA A 36 -43.89 18.81 14.70
N GLN A 37 -44.60 19.57 15.54
CA GLN A 37 -46.00 19.31 15.85
C GLN A 37 -46.78 20.62 15.76
N ARG A 38 -47.94 20.59 15.10
CA ARG A 38 -48.84 21.75 14.99
C ARG A 38 -50.26 21.31 15.27
N ASP A 39 -50.93 22.01 16.18
CA ASP A 39 -52.34 21.75 16.55
C ASP A 39 -52.62 20.27 16.91
N GLY A 40 -51.64 19.62 17.56
CA GLY A 40 -51.70 18.22 17.96
C GLY A 40 -51.28 17.21 16.88
N TYR A 41 -51.18 17.61 15.61
CA TYR A 41 -50.77 16.74 14.51
C TYR A 41 -49.24 16.75 14.33
N PRO A 42 -48.58 15.58 14.34
CA PRO A 42 -47.15 15.48 14.07
C PRO A 42 -46.88 15.71 12.58
N ILE A 43 -46.00 16.66 12.27
CA ILE A 43 -45.50 16.92 10.92
C ILE A 43 -44.32 15.98 10.67
N ARG A 44 -44.42 15.14 9.63
CA ARG A 44 -43.41 14.13 9.30
C ARG A 44 -42.39 14.65 8.29
N LEU A 45 -41.18 14.12 8.31
CA LEU A 45 -40.13 14.50 7.36
C LEU A 45 -40.56 14.28 5.90
N SER A 46 -41.33 13.22 5.62
CA SER A 46 -41.88 12.93 4.29
C SER A 46 -42.82 14.01 3.75
N GLU A 47 -43.41 14.84 4.62
CA GLU A 47 -44.32 15.92 4.22
C GLU A 47 -43.55 17.16 3.75
N LEU A 48 -42.27 17.30 4.11
CA LEU A 48 -41.43 18.45 3.76
C LEU A 48 -40.27 18.11 2.82
N ALA A 49 -39.83 16.85 2.76
CA ALA A 49 -38.67 16.45 1.98
C ALA A 49 -38.82 15.06 1.34
N LYS A 50 -38.18 14.88 0.18
CA LYS A 50 -38.03 13.58 -0.45
C LYS A 50 -36.88 12.83 0.23
N VAL A 51 -37.18 11.70 0.86
CA VAL A 51 -36.18 10.84 1.50
C VAL A 51 -35.94 9.63 0.60
N GLU A 52 -34.73 9.56 0.04
CA GLU A 52 -34.28 8.46 -0.80
C GLU A 52 -32.84 8.06 -0.46
N PRO A 53 -32.48 6.78 -0.65
CA PRO A 53 -31.10 6.34 -0.54
C PRO A 53 -30.31 6.97 -1.69
N GLY A 54 -29.24 7.68 -1.35
CA GLY A 54 -28.33 8.31 -2.29
C GLY A 54 -26.89 7.91 -2.04
N VAL A 55 -26.00 8.36 -2.92
CA VAL A 55 -24.55 8.31 -2.69
C VAL A 55 -24.14 9.47 -1.78
N GLU A 56 -23.06 9.29 -1.02
CA GLU A 56 -22.52 10.36 -0.16
C GLU A 56 -21.93 11.52 -0.98
N ASP A 57 -21.31 11.21 -2.12
CA ASP A 57 -20.75 12.18 -3.06
C ASP A 57 -21.00 11.73 -4.50
N ASP A 58 -21.68 12.57 -5.27
CA ASP A 58 -22.01 12.38 -6.69
C ASP A 58 -21.06 13.16 -7.63
N ARG A 59 -20.09 13.90 -7.07
CA ARG A 59 -19.21 14.81 -7.82
C ARG A 59 -17.90 14.16 -8.27
N SER A 60 -17.57 13.00 -7.71
CA SER A 60 -16.34 12.27 -8.01
C SER A 60 -16.63 11.05 -8.89
N LEU A 61 -16.03 11.03 -10.09
CA LEU A 61 -16.09 9.91 -11.00
C LEU A 61 -14.69 9.37 -11.23
N VAL A 62 -14.48 8.10 -10.87
CA VAL A 62 -13.20 7.42 -11.03
C VAL A 62 -13.33 6.35 -12.10
N ARG A 63 -12.43 6.37 -13.08
CA ARG A 63 -12.38 5.39 -14.16
C ARG A 63 -10.99 4.80 -14.28
N THR A 64 -10.94 3.52 -14.61
CA THR A 64 -9.71 2.82 -14.97
C THR A 64 -9.91 2.21 -16.35
N ASN A 65 -9.04 2.57 -17.31
CA ASN A 65 -9.14 2.14 -18.72
C ASN A 65 -10.52 2.39 -19.36
N GLY A 66 -11.19 3.48 -18.99
CA GLY A 66 -12.50 3.85 -19.52
C GLY A 66 -13.71 3.19 -18.84
N GLU A 67 -13.49 2.19 -17.98
CA GLU A 67 -14.53 1.55 -17.16
C GLU A 67 -14.67 2.28 -15.80
N ASN A 68 -15.90 2.42 -15.29
CA ASN A 68 -16.15 2.96 -13.95
C ASN A 68 -15.53 2.03 -12.91
N SER A 69 -14.78 2.60 -11.95
CA SER A 69 -14.00 1.82 -11.00
C SER A 69 -13.95 2.49 -9.64
N VAL A 70 -13.80 1.69 -8.57
CA VAL A 70 -13.45 2.19 -7.23
C VAL A 70 -11.95 1.99 -7.04
N THR A 71 -11.23 3.04 -6.64
CA THR A 71 -9.78 2.98 -6.39
C THR A 71 -9.50 2.80 -4.91
N LEU A 72 -8.73 1.75 -4.58
CA LEU A 72 -8.12 1.58 -3.27
C LEU A 72 -6.63 1.92 -3.37
N ARG A 73 -6.18 2.91 -2.59
CA ARG A 73 -4.77 3.30 -2.54
C ARG A 73 -4.09 2.64 -1.34
N ILE A 74 -3.00 1.94 -1.60
CA ILE A 74 -2.16 1.34 -0.56
C ILE A 74 -0.94 2.22 -0.37
N ILE A 75 -0.79 2.76 0.84
CA ILE A 75 0.33 3.63 1.19
C ILE A 75 1.26 2.84 2.11
N ARG A 76 2.50 2.65 1.68
CA ARG A 76 3.52 1.99 2.51
C ARG A 76 3.84 2.83 3.75
N GLN A 77 4.18 2.16 4.85
CA GLN A 77 4.74 2.83 6.02
C GLN A 77 6.15 3.35 5.71
N SER A 78 6.61 4.41 6.39
CA SER A 78 7.86 5.11 6.06
C SER A 78 9.11 4.22 6.05
N ARG A 79 9.17 3.23 6.95
CA ARG A 79 10.29 2.27 7.07
C ARG A 79 10.06 0.95 6.31
N ALA A 80 8.90 0.77 5.71
CA ALA A 80 8.59 -0.46 5.00
C ALA A 80 9.28 -0.50 3.63
N ASN A 81 9.80 -1.68 3.27
CA ASN A 81 10.36 -1.94 1.95
C ASN A 81 9.24 -2.02 0.91
N THR A 82 9.34 -1.20 -0.15
CA THR A 82 8.31 -1.09 -1.19
C THR A 82 8.08 -2.39 -1.95
N LEU A 83 9.13 -3.15 -2.28
CA LEU A 83 9.02 -4.43 -2.99
C LEU A 83 8.30 -5.47 -2.13
N ALA A 84 8.66 -5.55 -0.85
CA ALA A 84 8.01 -6.48 0.08
C ALA A 84 6.53 -6.16 0.27
N VAL A 85 6.18 -4.86 0.38
CA VAL A 85 4.79 -4.42 0.47
C VAL A 85 4.01 -4.78 -0.80
N SER A 86 4.55 -4.47 -1.98
CA SER A 86 3.90 -4.82 -3.25
C SER A 86 3.68 -6.34 -3.40
N ALA A 87 4.69 -7.15 -3.07
CA ALA A 87 4.58 -8.61 -3.08
C ALA A 87 3.49 -9.12 -2.12
N GLY A 88 3.42 -8.56 -0.90
CA GLY A 88 2.39 -8.90 0.08
C GLY A 88 0.97 -8.52 -0.40
N VAL A 89 0.83 -7.34 -1.00
CA VAL A 89 -0.44 -6.89 -1.60
C VAL A 89 -0.88 -7.82 -2.73
N ARG A 90 0.04 -8.23 -3.61
CA ARG A 90 -0.27 -9.17 -4.71
C ARG A 90 -0.71 -10.53 -4.18
N ALA A 91 -0.02 -11.06 -3.17
CA ALA A 91 -0.40 -12.31 -2.53
C ALA A 91 -1.82 -12.23 -1.93
N GLU A 92 -2.13 -11.11 -1.29
CA GLU A 92 -3.45 -10.86 -0.71
C GLU A 92 -4.54 -10.69 -1.76
N LEU A 93 -4.23 -10.03 -2.88
CA LEU A 93 -5.15 -9.91 -4.02
C LEU A 93 -5.49 -11.29 -4.61
N GLU A 94 -4.54 -12.19 -4.76
CA GLU A 94 -4.81 -13.56 -5.22
C GLU A 94 -5.68 -14.34 -4.22
N ARG A 95 -5.56 -14.07 -2.92
CA ARG A 95 -6.38 -14.68 -1.87
C ARG A 95 -7.83 -14.19 -1.88
N ILE A 96 -8.05 -12.91 -2.17
CA ILE A 96 -9.39 -12.28 -2.16
C ILE A 96 -10.11 -12.48 -3.49
N ARG A 97 -9.39 -12.53 -4.62
CA ARG A 97 -9.96 -12.72 -5.97
C ARG A 97 -11.08 -13.77 -6.07
N PRO A 98 -10.95 -14.99 -5.52
CA PRO A 98 -12.01 -16.00 -5.63
C PRO A 98 -13.25 -15.72 -4.77
N GLN A 99 -13.20 -14.76 -3.85
CA GLN A 99 -14.32 -14.37 -2.98
C GLN A 99 -15.13 -13.21 -3.57
N LEU A 100 -14.71 -12.69 -4.73
CA LEU A 100 -15.38 -11.56 -5.37
C LEU A 100 -16.73 -12.00 -5.98
N PRO A 101 -17.77 -11.16 -5.87
CA PRO A 101 -19.03 -11.37 -6.58
C PRO A 101 -18.84 -11.38 -8.10
N ASP A 102 -19.76 -12.03 -8.81
CA ASP A 102 -19.77 -12.03 -10.27
C ASP A 102 -19.79 -10.61 -10.83
N GLY A 103 -18.95 -10.35 -11.84
CA GLY A 103 -18.81 -9.05 -12.49
C GLY A 103 -17.86 -8.07 -11.79
N VAL A 104 -17.31 -8.40 -10.62
CA VAL A 104 -16.30 -7.58 -9.94
C VAL A 104 -14.89 -8.06 -10.29
N ARG A 105 -14.05 -7.15 -10.80
CA ARG A 105 -12.64 -7.43 -11.11
C ARG A 105 -11.74 -6.47 -10.35
N MET A 106 -10.71 -7.00 -9.71
CA MET A 106 -9.64 -6.20 -9.10
C MET A 106 -8.41 -6.17 -10.01
N ILE A 107 -7.97 -4.97 -10.35
CA ILE A 107 -6.77 -4.72 -11.15
C ILE A 107 -5.80 -3.82 -10.38
N VAL A 108 -4.50 -4.09 -10.54
CA VAL A 108 -3.46 -3.21 -10.01
C VAL A 108 -3.23 -2.10 -11.05
N ALA A 109 -3.70 -0.89 -10.75
CA ALA A 109 -3.59 0.25 -11.65
C ALA A 109 -2.18 0.84 -11.71
N THR A 110 -1.47 0.85 -10.58
CA THR A 110 -0.10 1.40 -10.48
C THR A 110 0.67 0.63 -9.41
N ASP A 111 1.94 0.34 -9.68
CA ASP A 111 2.84 -0.35 -8.75
C ASP A 111 4.27 0.15 -8.92
N ASP A 112 4.71 0.98 -7.98
CA ASP A 112 6.05 1.57 -7.98
C ASP A 112 7.15 0.50 -7.83
N ALA A 113 6.83 -0.67 -7.23
CA ALA A 113 7.82 -1.73 -7.03
C ALA A 113 8.33 -2.31 -8.36
N LEU A 114 7.50 -2.29 -9.42
CA LEU A 114 7.92 -2.75 -10.75
C LEU A 114 9.06 -1.91 -11.31
N PHE A 115 8.95 -0.58 -11.18
CA PHE A 115 9.99 0.33 -11.63
C PHE A 115 11.26 0.16 -10.79
N ILE A 116 11.14 0.07 -9.47
CA ILE A 116 12.28 -0.12 -8.57
C ILE A 116 13.00 -1.44 -8.88
N GLN A 117 12.26 -2.54 -9.09
CA GLN A 117 12.83 -3.83 -9.44
C GLN A 117 13.61 -3.76 -10.76
N ALA A 118 12.99 -3.19 -11.81
CA ALA A 118 13.65 -3.03 -13.10
C ALA A 118 14.93 -2.20 -13.01
N SER A 119 14.92 -1.10 -12.25
CA SER A 119 16.12 -0.28 -12.03
C SER A 119 17.21 -1.02 -11.24
N ILE A 120 16.86 -1.86 -10.27
CA ILE A 120 17.85 -2.69 -9.55
C ILE A 120 18.47 -3.70 -10.51
N ASP A 121 17.65 -4.38 -11.32
CA ASP A 121 18.12 -5.38 -12.28
C ASP A 121 19.09 -4.75 -13.30
N GLU A 122 18.75 -3.58 -13.84
CA GLU A 122 19.62 -2.82 -14.76
C GLU A 122 20.96 -2.43 -14.12
N VAL A 123 20.92 -1.97 -12.86
CA VAL A 123 22.12 -1.61 -12.13
C VAL A 123 23.01 -2.82 -11.86
N VAL A 124 22.43 -3.98 -11.52
CA VAL A 124 23.19 -5.23 -11.33
C VAL A 124 23.86 -5.66 -12.63
N VAL A 125 23.17 -5.58 -13.76
CA VAL A 125 23.75 -5.89 -15.08
C VAL A 125 24.91 -4.93 -15.39
N THR A 126 24.70 -3.63 -15.17
CA THR A 126 25.73 -2.62 -15.40
C THR A 126 26.95 -2.83 -14.50
N LEU A 127 26.74 -3.22 -13.24
CA LEU A 127 27.80 -3.56 -12.30
C LEU A 127 28.65 -4.73 -12.80
N LEU A 128 28.00 -5.81 -13.27
CA LEU A 128 28.71 -6.98 -13.79
C LEU A 128 29.52 -6.64 -15.05
N ILE A 129 28.95 -5.84 -15.95
CA ILE A 129 29.66 -5.34 -17.14
C ILE A 129 30.87 -4.49 -16.73
N ALA A 130 30.69 -3.54 -15.81
CA ALA A 130 31.75 -2.66 -15.35
C ALA A 130 32.91 -3.45 -14.74
N VAL A 131 32.63 -4.40 -13.85
CA VAL A 131 33.66 -5.28 -13.26
C VAL A 131 34.36 -6.10 -14.35
N GLY A 132 33.62 -6.66 -15.31
CA GLY A 132 34.20 -7.39 -16.43
C GLY A 132 35.13 -6.55 -17.29
N VAL A 133 34.73 -5.32 -17.61
CA VAL A 133 35.55 -4.36 -18.38
C VAL A 133 36.82 -3.99 -17.61
N VAL A 134 36.72 -3.70 -16.32
CA VAL A 134 37.89 -3.39 -15.46
C VAL A 134 38.89 -4.55 -15.45
N VAL A 135 38.42 -5.77 -15.22
CA VAL A 135 39.28 -6.97 -15.22
C VAL A 135 39.93 -7.17 -16.59
N LEU A 136 39.20 -6.95 -17.68
CA LEU A 136 39.71 -7.07 -19.05
C LEU A 136 40.79 -6.01 -19.36
N VAL A 137 40.59 -4.77 -18.94
CA VAL A 137 41.58 -3.70 -19.10
C VAL A 137 42.84 -4.02 -18.29
N ILE A 138 42.71 -4.41 -17.02
CA ILE A 138 43.85 -4.82 -16.18
C ILE A 138 44.62 -5.99 -16.82
N PHE A 139 43.90 -6.98 -17.33
CA PHE A 139 44.53 -8.10 -18.05
C PHE A 139 45.27 -7.63 -19.31
N ALA A 140 44.70 -6.72 -20.10
CA ALA A 140 45.34 -6.19 -21.29
C ALA A 140 46.65 -5.44 -20.99
N PHE A 141 46.72 -4.71 -19.86
CA PHE A 141 47.93 -4.00 -19.45
C PHE A 141 49.00 -4.91 -18.82
N LEU A 142 48.59 -5.88 -18.00
CA LEU A 142 49.52 -6.73 -17.25
C LEU A 142 49.93 -8.00 -18.00
N TYR A 143 49.11 -8.47 -18.94
CA TYR A 143 49.23 -9.73 -19.68
C TYR A 143 49.56 -10.95 -18.80
N SER A 144 49.14 -10.90 -17.53
CA SER A 144 49.48 -11.86 -16.49
C SER A 144 48.24 -12.22 -15.70
N LEU A 145 47.76 -13.45 -15.88
CA LEU A 145 46.58 -13.98 -15.18
C LEU A 145 46.72 -13.88 -13.66
N ARG A 146 47.93 -14.10 -13.13
CA ARG A 146 48.20 -14.02 -11.68
C ARG A 146 48.03 -12.61 -11.15
N ALA A 147 48.47 -11.61 -11.91
CA ALA A 147 48.37 -10.21 -11.50
C ALA A 147 46.92 -9.68 -11.64
N THR A 148 46.18 -10.14 -12.64
CA THR A 148 44.75 -9.79 -12.83
C THR A 148 43.83 -10.42 -11.77
N LEU A 149 44.15 -11.62 -11.27
CA LEU A 149 43.35 -12.31 -10.26
C LEU A 149 43.24 -11.53 -8.94
N ILE A 150 44.26 -10.75 -8.59
CA ILE A 150 44.27 -9.97 -7.35
C ILE A 150 43.10 -8.96 -7.35
N PRO A 151 43.02 -7.98 -8.30
CA PRO A 151 41.87 -7.09 -8.44
C PRO A 151 40.52 -7.81 -8.57
N ALA A 152 40.47 -8.88 -9.37
CA ALA A 152 39.24 -9.62 -9.64
C ALA A 152 38.61 -10.23 -8.37
N LEU A 153 39.41 -10.62 -7.38
CA LEU A 153 38.92 -11.09 -6.08
C LEU A 153 38.66 -9.95 -5.09
N THR A 154 39.49 -8.89 -5.09
CA THR A 154 39.29 -7.77 -4.16
C THR A 154 38.03 -6.97 -4.43
N ILE A 155 37.58 -6.85 -5.68
CA ILE A 155 36.36 -6.09 -6.04
C ILE A 155 35.09 -6.71 -5.40
N PRO A 156 34.78 -8.01 -5.56
CA PRO A 156 33.64 -8.62 -4.86
C PRO A 156 33.72 -8.49 -3.34
N VAL A 157 34.92 -8.64 -2.76
CA VAL A 157 35.13 -8.54 -1.32
C VAL A 157 34.85 -7.12 -0.81
N SER A 158 35.29 -6.09 -1.53
CA SER A 158 35.03 -4.69 -1.14
C SER A 158 33.54 -4.33 -1.23
N ILE A 159 32.83 -4.84 -2.24
CA ILE A 159 31.38 -4.67 -2.38
C ILE A 159 30.63 -5.32 -1.21
N ILE A 160 30.99 -6.56 -0.85
CA ILE A 160 30.39 -7.25 0.30
C ILE A 160 30.66 -6.47 1.60
N GLY A 161 31.88 -5.96 1.79
CA GLY A 161 32.24 -5.12 2.92
C GLY A 161 31.43 -3.82 2.98
N ALA A 162 31.23 -3.15 1.84
CA ALA A 162 30.41 -1.96 1.74
C ALA A 162 28.94 -2.25 2.12
N PHE A 163 28.36 -3.35 1.63
CA PHE A 163 27.01 -3.75 2.03
C PHE A 163 26.89 -4.09 3.52
N MET A 164 27.89 -4.77 4.11
CA MET A 164 27.90 -5.01 5.56
C MET A 164 27.87 -3.69 6.35
N LEU A 165 28.66 -2.70 5.94
CA LEU A 165 28.67 -1.38 6.58
C LEU A 165 27.34 -0.65 6.39
N LEU A 166 26.75 -0.69 5.20
CA LEU A 166 25.43 -0.09 4.95
C LEU A 166 24.37 -0.70 5.89
N VAL A 167 24.34 -2.03 6.04
CA VAL A 167 23.41 -2.71 6.93
C VAL A 167 23.69 -2.37 8.39
N ALA A 168 24.96 -2.36 8.82
CA ALA A 168 25.35 -2.04 10.20
C ALA A 168 24.98 -0.60 10.60
N LEU A 169 25.04 0.34 9.65
CA LEU A 169 24.66 1.75 9.84
C LEU A 169 23.15 2.00 9.66
N GLY A 170 22.38 0.97 9.30
CA GLY A 170 20.94 1.07 9.06
C GLY A 170 20.57 1.84 7.79
N PHE A 171 21.48 1.92 6.82
CA PHE A 171 21.19 2.51 5.52
C PHE A 171 20.40 1.56 4.63
N SER A 172 19.49 2.12 3.84
CA SER A 172 18.71 1.37 2.85
C SER A 172 19.48 1.16 1.56
N ILE A 173 19.35 0.00 0.94
CA ILE A 173 19.80 -0.21 -0.44
C ILE A 173 18.79 0.48 -1.39
N ASN A 174 19.28 1.44 -2.16
CA ASN A 174 18.53 2.19 -3.16
C ASN A 174 19.43 2.59 -4.34
N LEU A 175 18.84 3.22 -5.36
CA LEU A 175 19.55 3.59 -6.58
C LEU A 175 20.78 4.48 -6.33
N LEU A 176 20.74 5.40 -5.36
CA LEU A 176 21.88 6.26 -5.04
C LEU A 176 23.03 5.44 -4.45
N THR A 177 22.73 4.51 -3.53
CA THR A 177 23.76 3.64 -2.95
C THR A 177 24.38 2.71 -4.00
N LEU A 178 23.59 2.23 -4.96
CA LEU A 178 24.12 1.39 -6.04
C LEU A 178 24.94 2.19 -7.06
N LEU A 179 24.53 3.42 -7.38
CA LEU A 179 25.33 4.33 -8.22
C LEU A 179 26.68 4.66 -7.57
N ALA A 180 26.69 4.91 -6.26
CA ALA A 180 27.91 5.14 -5.50
C ALA A 180 28.84 3.92 -5.55
N LEU A 181 28.30 2.70 -5.48
CA LEU A 181 29.09 1.47 -5.63
C LEU A 181 29.73 1.35 -7.01
N ILE A 182 28.99 1.67 -8.08
CA ILE A 182 29.54 1.67 -9.45
C ILE A 182 30.72 2.65 -9.56
N LEU A 183 30.56 3.88 -9.05
CA LEU A 183 31.63 4.88 -9.06
C LEU A 183 32.83 4.46 -8.22
N ALA A 184 32.61 3.86 -7.04
CA ALA A 184 33.67 3.42 -6.15
C ALA A 184 34.54 2.33 -6.80
N ILE A 185 33.94 1.40 -7.55
CA ILE A 185 34.69 0.33 -8.25
C ILE A 185 35.65 0.94 -9.28
N GLY A 186 35.23 1.99 -10.00
CA GLY A 186 36.11 2.67 -10.95
C GLY A 186 37.29 3.41 -10.31
N LEU A 187 37.22 3.70 -9.00
CA LEU A 187 38.25 4.44 -8.25
C LEU A 187 39.15 3.53 -7.40
N VAL A 188 38.71 2.33 -7.05
CA VAL A 188 39.42 1.38 -6.16
C VAL A 188 40.60 0.66 -6.85
N VAL A 189 40.72 0.79 -8.17
CA VAL A 189 41.70 0.07 -9.01
C VAL A 189 42.58 1.02 -9.82
#